data_AF-A0A7K0LR01-F1
#
_entry.id   AF-A0A7K0LR01-F1
#
_cell.length_a   1.000
_cell.length_b   1.000
_cell.length_c   1.000
_cell.angle_alpha   90.00
_cell.angle_beta   90.00
_cell.angle_gamma   90.00
#
_symmetry.space_group_name_H-M   'P 1'
#
loop_
_entity.id
_entity.type
_entity.pdbx_description
1 polymer ?
#
loop_
_entity_poly.entity_id
_entity_poly.type
_entity_poly.pdbx_seq_one_letter_code
_entity_poly.pdbx_strand_id
1 'polypeptide(L)' 'MSATTWEIREFTLPRGTHRNDARELLTEYAEHGRWELARLCLYPDGRRRVWLRRKVIRVVRTG' A
#
# COMPACT_ATOMS: atom_id res chain seq x y z
N MET A 1 -7.94 24.70 8.10
CA MET A 1 -8.26 23.25 8.04
C MET A 1 -7.16 22.57 7.24
N SER A 2 -6.26 21.80 7.87
CA SER A 2 -5.33 20.97 7.09
C SER A 2 -6.12 19.88 6.38
N ALA A 3 -6.20 19.93 5.05
CA ALA A 3 -6.79 18.86 4.27
C ALA A 3 -5.95 17.59 4.49
N THR A 4 -6.57 16.52 5.01
CA THR A 4 -5.89 15.23 5.13
C THR A 4 -5.59 14.74 3.73
N THR A 5 -4.34 14.84 3.31
CA THR A 5 -3.88 14.37 2.00
C THR A 5 -3.49 12.92 2.15
N TRP A 6 -3.97 12.08 1.24
CA TRP A 6 -3.62 10.66 1.19
C TRP A 6 -2.78 10.37 -0.04
N GLU A 7 -1.74 9.57 0.15
CA GLU A 7 -0.98 8.98 -0.95
C GLU A 7 -1.51 7.57 -1.21
N ILE A 8 -1.64 7.22 -2.48
CA ILE A 8 -1.99 5.88 -2.94
C ILE A 8 -0.80 5.29 -3.70
N ARG A 9 -0.51 4.02 -3.45
CA ARG A 9 0.45 3.25 -4.24
C ARG A 9 -0.20 1.96 -4.69
N GLU A 10 0.07 1.59 -5.93
CA GLU A 10 -0.47 0.39 -6.55
C GLU A 10 0.63 -0.63 -6.85
N PHE A 11 0.33 -1.90 -6.63
CA PHE A 11 1.18 -3.03 -6.99
C PHE A 11 0.39 -4.07 -7.76
N THR A 12 1.05 -4.71 -8.72
CA THR A 12 0.55 -5.93 -9.35
C THR A 12 1.48 -7.08 -9.01
N LEU A 13 0.96 -8.09 -8.31
CA LEU A 13 1.67 -9.33 -8.03
C LEU A 13 1.39 -10.31 -9.17
N PRO A 14 2.43 -10.84 -9.83
CA PRO A 14 2.28 -11.85 -10.87
C PRO A 14 1.55 -13.10 -10.38
N ARG A 15 0.98 -13.86 -11.32
CA ARG A 15 0.45 -15.20 -11.01
C ARG A 15 1.58 -16.05 -10.43
N GLY A 16 1.26 -16.91 -9.47
CA GLY A 16 2.24 -17.79 -8.84
C GLY A 16 3.07 -17.14 -7.73
N THR A 17 2.96 -15.83 -7.49
CA THR A 17 3.46 -15.23 -6.24
C THR A 17 2.85 -15.99 -5.07
N HIS A 18 3.64 -16.50 -4.14
CA HIS A 18 3.10 -17.22 -2.99
C HIS A 18 2.34 -16.27 -2.05
N ARG A 19 1.48 -16.84 -1.20
CA ARG A 19 0.73 -16.04 -0.22
C ARG A 19 1.67 -15.41 0.81
N ASN A 20 2.73 -16.11 1.21
CA ASN A 20 3.70 -15.65 2.21
C ASN A 20 4.55 -14.49 1.67
N ASP A 21 5.08 -14.60 0.45
CA ASP A 21 5.88 -13.53 -0.17
C ASP A 21 5.05 -12.25 -0.31
N ALA A 22 3.79 -12.38 -0.71
CA ALA A 22 2.88 -11.25 -0.77
C ALA A 22 2.60 -10.65 0.61
N ARG A 23 2.48 -11.48 1.65
CA ARG A 23 2.30 -10.99 3.03
C ARG A 23 3.53 -10.23 3.49
N GLU A 24 4.71 -10.78 3.26
CA GLU A 24 5.99 -10.18 3.64
C GLU A 24 6.17 -8.81 2.97
N LEU A 25 5.96 -8.72 1.66
CA LEU A 25 6.00 -7.46 0.92
C LEU A 25 5.04 -6.40 1.51
N LEU A 26 3.80 -6.80 1.81
CA LEU A 26 2.81 -5.86 2.37
C LEU A 26 3.16 -5.44 3.81
N THR A 27 3.72 -6.36 4.59
CA THR A 27 4.24 -6.08 5.94
C THR A 27 5.39 -5.08 5.87
N GLU A 28 6.35 -5.26 4.96
CA GLU A 28 7.47 -4.33 4.78
C GLU A 28 6.97 -2.91 4.47
N TYR A 29 5.99 -2.76 3.58
CA TYR A 29 5.38 -1.46 3.31
C TYR A 29 4.68 -0.86 4.54
N ALA A 30 3.99 -1.68 5.32
CA ALA A 30 3.31 -1.24 6.54
C ALA A 30 4.32 -0.75 7.59
N GLU A 31 5.39 -1.51 7.82
CA GLU A 31 6.40 -1.23 8.84
C GLU A 31 7.25 0.00 8.48
N HIS A 32 7.77 0.07 7.25
CA HIS A 32 8.71 1.12 6.86
C HIS A 32 8.03 2.39 6.35
N GLY A 33 6.85 2.28 5.74
CA GLY A 33 6.21 3.41 5.07
C GLY A 33 4.89 3.84 5.69
N ARG A 34 4.43 3.17 6.76
CA ARG A 34 3.12 3.38 7.40
C ARG A 34 1.98 3.25 6.38
N TRP A 35 2.16 2.35 5.41
CA TRP A 35 1.16 2.05 4.40
C TRP A 35 0.12 1.07 4.97
N GLU A 36 -1.13 1.31 4.63
CA GLU A 36 -2.26 0.45 4.97
C GLU A 36 -2.83 -0.18 3.69
N LEU A 37 -3.25 -1.44 3.77
CA LEU A 37 -3.96 -2.10 2.68
C LEU A 37 -5.33 -1.44 2.47
N ALA A 38 -5.51 -0.77 1.33
CA ALA A 38 -6.75 -0.11 0.97
C ALA A 38 -7.68 -1.04 0.17
N ARG A 39 -7.11 -1.82 -0.77
CA ARG A 39 -7.86 -2.76 -1.60
C ARG A 39 -6.96 -3.88 -2.09
N LEU A 40 -7.54 -5.08 -2.21
CA LEU A 40 -6.94 -6.25 -2.85
C LEU A 40 -7.93 -6.84 -3.85
N CYS A 41 -7.48 -7.09 -5.08
CA CYS A 41 -8.23 -7.82 -6.09
C CYS A 41 -7.42 -9.02 -6.56
N LEU A 42 -8.01 -10.22 -6.53
CA LEU A 42 -7.48 -11.42 -7.16
C LEU A 42 -8.19 -11.64 -8.49
N TYR A 43 -7.44 -11.73 -9.57
CA TYR A 43 -7.98 -11.99 -10.90
C TYR A 43 -8.05 -13.50 -11.18
N PRO A 44 -8.94 -13.95 -12.09
CA PRO A 44 -9.07 -15.36 -12.45
C PRO A 44 -7.78 -16.01 -12.97
N ASP A 45 -6.89 -15.22 -13.58
CA ASP A 45 -5.57 -15.67 -14.05
C ASP A 45 -4.51 -15.80 -12.94
N GLY A 46 -4.89 -15.56 -11.69
CA GLY A 46 -4.04 -15.69 -10.50
C GLY A 46 -3.21 -14.46 -10.19
N ARG A 47 -3.28 -13.38 -10.99
CA ARG A 47 -2.64 -12.10 -10.66
C ARG A 47 -3.38 -11.42 -9.51
N ARG A 48 -2.66 -10.67 -8.69
CA ARG A 48 -3.26 -9.84 -7.63
C ARG A 48 -2.93 -8.38 -7.87
N ARG A 49 -3.91 -7.50 -7.71
CA ARG A 49 -3.71 -6.05 -7.72
C ARG A 49 -4.01 -5.49 -6.34
N VAL A 50 -3.08 -4.70 -5.84
CA VAL A 50 -3.08 -4.19 -4.47
C VAL A 50 -3.01 -2.69 -4.54
N TRP A 51 -3.83 -2.03 -3.73
CA TRP A 51 -3.73 -0.61 -3.45
C TRP A 51 -3.39 -0.42 -1.99
N LEU A 52 -2.30 0.30 -1.73
CA LEU A 52 -1.93 0.77 -0.41
C LEU A 52 -2.23 2.26 -0.29
N ARG A 53 -2.55 2.71 0.92
CA ARG A 53 -2.73 4.12 1.25
C ARG A 53 -1.91 4.54 2.45
N ARG A 54 -1.48 5.79 2.50
CA ARG A 54 -0.92 6.40 3.73
C ARG A 54 -1.32 7.86 3.86
N LYS A 55 -1.43 8.36 5.10
CA LYS A 55 -1.65 9.79 5.36
C LYS A 55 -0.35 10.55 5.12
N VAL A 56 -0.42 11.65 4.37
CA VAL A 56 0.70 12.57 4.21
C VAL A 56 0.70 13.55 5.38
N ILE A 57 1.69 13.42 6.25
CA ILE A 57 1.91 14.36 7.34
C ILE A 57 2.81 15.47 6.81
N ARG A 58 2.20 16.60 6.45
CA ARG A 58 2.96 17.81 6.09
C ARG A 58 3.31 18.55 7.37
N VAL A 59 4.59 18.49 7.77
CA VAL A 59 5.09 19.35 8.85
C VAL A 59 5.29 20.74 8.26
N VAL A 60 4.40 21.67 8.60
CA VAL A 60 4.65 23.09 8.36
C VAL A 60 5.67 23.53 9.38
N ARG A 61 6.87 23.92 8.94
CA ARG A 61 7.84 24.57 9.82
C ARG A 61 7.33 25.99 10.08
N THR A 62 6.92 26.24 11.32
CA THR A 62 6.67 27.61 11.79
C THR A 62 8.02 28.22 12.12
N GLY A 63 8.42 29.25 11.37
CA GLY A 63 9.53 30.13 11.71
C GLY A 63 9.07 31.29 12.57
#